data_AF-A0A554KEN5-F1
#
_entry.id   AF-A0A554KEN5-F1
#
_cell.length_a   1.000
_cell.length_b   1.000
_cell.length_c   1.000
_cell.angle_alpha   90.00
_cell.angle_beta   90.00
_cell.angle_gamma   90.00
#
_symmetry.space_group_name_H-M   'P 1'
#
loop_
_entity.id
_entity.type
_entity.pdbx_description
1 polymer ?
#
loop_
_entity_poly.entity_id
_entity_poly.type
_entity_poly.pdbx_seq_one_letter_code
_entity_poly.pdbx_strand_id
1 'polypeptide(L)'
;MVALARAITAIGIPLVAIFLVWAGFLFVTSRGNEEQLKRAKTTFFWTIIGGAVVIGAWALSIAVVNFARNLGGNGNNTNNPFENSDSSLENNASPPATTPPPLPDLPPPI
;
A
#
# COMPACT_ATOMS: atom_id res chain seq x y z
N MET A 1 4.39 22.26 -1.39
CA MET A 1 5.84 22.18 -1.70
C MET A 1 6.27 20.70 -1.82
N VAL A 2 5.66 19.94 -2.75
CA VAL A 2 5.88 18.48 -2.88
C VAL A 2 6.39 18.11 -4.29
N ALA A 3 6.38 19.05 -5.24
CA ALA A 3 6.78 18.80 -6.62
C ALA A 3 8.24 18.32 -6.75
N LEU A 4 9.16 18.89 -5.96
CA LEU A 4 10.57 18.50 -5.97
C LEU A 4 10.77 17.07 -5.46
N ALA A 5 10.05 16.68 -4.41
CA ALA A 5 10.10 15.32 -3.87
C ALA A 5 9.61 14.29 -4.91
N ARG A 6 8.52 14.59 -5.63
CA ARG A 6 8.00 13.68 -6.68
C ARG A 6 8.95 13.57 -7.87
N ALA A 7 9.62 14.66 -8.25
CA ALA A 7 10.61 14.66 -9.33
C ALA A 7 11.83 13.79 -9.00
N ILE A 8 12.36 13.92 -7.77
CA ILE A 8 13.51 13.12 -7.32
C ILE A 8 13.13 11.63 -7.23
N THR A 9 11.96 11.29 -6.70
CA THR A 9 11.50 9.89 -6.62
C THR A 9 11.21 9.28 -7.99
N ALA A 10 10.64 10.05 -8.93
CA ALA A 10 10.33 9.56 -10.27
C ALA A 10 11.59 9.14 -11.06
N ILE A 11 12.73 9.79 -10.81
CA ILE A 11 13.99 9.52 -11.49
C ILE A 11 14.90 8.59 -10.67
N GLY A 12 14.82 8.65 -9.34
CA GLY A 12 15.64 7.83 -8.44
C GLY A 12 15.32 6.34 -8.52
N ILE A 13 14.03 5.97 -8.57
CA ILE A 13 13.59 4.57 -8.63
C ILE A 13 14.12 3.82 -9.87
N PRO A 14 13.93 4.32 -11.12
CA PRO A 14 14.42 3.61 -12.30
C PRO A 14 15.95 3.58 -12.39
N LEU A 15 16.65 4.61 -11.91
CA LEU A 15 18.11 4.65 -11.92
C LEU A 15 18.72 3.53 -11.05
N VAL A 16 18.15 3.31 -9.86
CA VAL A 16 18.58 2.24 -8.94
C VAL A 16 18.32 0.86 -9.53
N ALA A 17 17.16 0.66 -10.19
CA ALA A 17 16.83 -0.61 -10.83
C ALA A 17 17.80 -0.97 -11.96
N ILE A 18 18.18 -0.01 -12.80
CA ILE A 18 19.13 -0.22 -13.90
C ILE A 18 20.52 -0.61 -13.37
N PHE A 19 20.99 0.07 -12.31
CA PHE A 19 22.26 -0.26 -11.66
C PHE A 19 22.27 -1.67 -11.06
N LEU A 20 21.13 -2.10 -10.49
CA LEU A 20 20.99 -3.43 -9.90
C LEU A 20 21.05 -4.55 -10.96
N VAL A 21 20.38 -4.37 -12.10
CA VAL A 21 20.38 -5.32 -13.22
C VAL A 21 21.77 -5.44 -13.83
N TRP A 22 22.48 -4.32 -14.02
CA TRP A 22 23.82 -4.32 -14.61
C TRP A 22 24.84 -5.06 -13.73
N ALA A 23 24.78 -4.84 -12.41
CA ALA A 23 25.62 -5.55 -11.44
C ALA A 23 25.35 -7.07 -11.43
N GLY A 24 24.07 -7.48 -11.51
CA GLY A 24 23.68 -8.88 -11.55
C GLY A 24 24.21 -9.61 -12.80
N PHE A 25 24.12 -8.96 -13.97
CA PHE A 25 24.54 -9.57 -15.24
C PHE A 25 26.07 -9.75 -15.34
N LEU A 26 26.85 -8.77 -14.89
CA LEU A 26 28.32 -8.85 -14.87
C LEU A 26 28.82 -10.02 -13.99
N PHE A 27 28.12 -10.28 -12.89
CA PHE A 27 28.45 -11.36 -11.97
C PHE A 27 28.18 -12.77 -12.55
N VAL A 28 27.23 -12.89 -13.47
CA VAL A 28 26.93 -14.15 -14.17
C VAL A 28 28.01 -14.48 -15.22
N THR A 29 28.56 -13.47 -15.89
CA THR A 29 29.54 -13.64 -16.97
C THR A 29 30.95 -14.01 -16.49
N SER A 30 31.37 -13.62 -15.28
CA SER A 30 32.76 -13.82 -14.80
C SER A 30 33.10 -15.22 -14.25
N ARG A 31 32.24 -16.23 -14.45
CA ARG A 31 32.36 -17.56 -13.82
C ARG A 31 33.42 -18.51 -14.43
N GLY A 32 34.10 -18.11 -15.52
CA GLY A 32 34.93 -19.02 -16.34
C GLY A 32 36.46 -18.97 -16.19
N ASN A 33 37.03 -18.07 -15.38
CA ASN A 33 38.48 -17.96 -15.18
C ASN A 33 38.77 -17.67 -13.71
N GLU A 34 39.71 -18.36 -13.06
CA GLU A 34 39.97 -18.26 -11.61
C GLU A 34 40.32 -16.83 -11.15
N GLU A 35 41.01 -16.07 -12.00
CA GLU A 35 41.29 -14.65 -11.76
C GLU A 35 40.01 -13.80 -11.82
N GLN A 36 39.11 -14.14 -12.74
CA GLN A 36 37.78 -13.55 -12.81
C GLN A 36 36.87 -14.01 -11.67
N LEU A 37 37.08 -15.21 -11.11
CA LEU A 37 36.34 -15.69 -9.94
C LEU A 37 36.72 -14.88 -8.69
N LYS A 38 38.00 -14.55 -8.53
CA LYS A 38 38.47 -13.70 -7.43
C LYS A 38 37.95 -12.27 -7.55
N ARG A 39 37.98 -11.70 -8.77
CA ARG A 39 37.33 -10.40 -9.05
C ARG A 39 35.82 -10.46 -8.84
N ALA A 40 35.16 -11.50 -9.34
CA ALA A 40 33.73 -11.69 -9.22
C ALA A 40 33.32 -11.72 -7.74
N LYS A 41 34.03 -12.45 -6.87
CA LYS A 41 33.75 -12.44 -5.42
C LYS A 41 33.80 -11.03 -4.84
N THR A 42 34.82 -10.23 -5.15
CA THR A 42 34.90 -8.84 -4.68
C THR A 42 33.74 -7.99 -5.22
N THR A 43 33.40 -8.14 -6.50
CA THR A 43 32.24 -7.50 -7.12
C THR A 43 30.92 -7.97 -6.50
N PHE A 44 30.82 -9.23 -6.11
CA PHE A 44 29.65 -9.81 -5.44
C PHE A 44 29.43 -9.19 -4.08
N PHE A 45 30.48 -9.06 -3.26
CA PHE A 45 30.38 -8.39 -1.98
C PHE A 45 29.93 -6.95 -2.15
N TRP A 46 30.49 -6.23 -3.13
CA TRP A 46 30.07 -4.86 -3.44
C TRP A 46 28.61 -4.79 -3.94
N THR A 47 28.17 -5.79 -4.69
CA THR A 47 26.77 -5.92 -5.15
C THR A 47 25.82 -6.27 -4.01
N ILE A 48 26.21 -7.15 -3.08
CA ILE A 48 25.46 -7.46 -1.86
C ILE A 48 25.33 -6.21 -1.01
N ILE A 49 26.39 -5.42 -0.86
CA ILE A 49 26.36 -4.16 -0.12
C ILE A 49 25.41 -3.17 -0.81
N GLY A 50 25.47 -3.05 -2.14
CA GLY A 50 24.52 -2.23 -2.91
C GLY A 50 23.06 -2.67 -2.74
N GLY A 51 22.79 -3.98 -2.85
CA GLY A 51 21.46 -4.55 -2.62
C GLY A 51 20.98 -4.38 -1.18
N ALA A 52 21.87 -4.58 -0.20
CA ALA A 52 21.58 -4.38 1.21
C ALA A 52 21.28 -2.91 1.53
N VAL A 53 21.91 -1.94 0.85
CA VAL A 53 21.59 -0.52 0.99
C VAL A 53 20.19 -0.21 0.45
N VAL A 54 19.78 -0.79 -0.68
CA VAL A 54 18.42 -0.58 -1.23
C VAL A 54 17.35 -1.16 -0.30
N ILE A 55 17.55 -2.40 0.16
CA ILE A 55 16.63 -3.05 1.11
C ILE A 55 16.65 -2.32 2.46
N GLY A 56 17.84 -1.93 2.92
CA GLY A 56 18.08 -1.21 4.16
C GLY A 56 17.45 0.17 4.16
N ALA A 57 17.45 0.88 3.03
CA ALA A 57 16.77 2.17 2.90
C ALA A 57 15.24 2.04 3.04
N TRP A 58 14.64 0.99 2.47
CA TRP A 58 13.21 0.72 2.63
C TRP A 58 12.86 0.37 4.08
N ALA A 59 13.63 -0.54 4.69
CA ALA A 59 13.47 -0.92 6.09
C ALA A 59 13.63 0.28 7.05
N LEU A 60 14.63 1.13 6.79
CA LEU A 60 14.90 2.32 7.60
C LEU A 60 13.79 3.37 7.45
N SER A 61 13.21 3.56 6.26
CA SER A 61 12.05 4.43 6.05
C SER A 61 10.86 4.02 6.91
N ILE A 62 10.54 2.71 6.91
CA ILE A 62 9.46 2.16 7.73
C ILE A 62 9.75 2.37 9.22
N ALA A 63 10.98 2.09 9.65
CA ALA A 63 11.41 2.27 11.04
C ALA A 63 11.26 3.73 11.50
N VAL A 64 11.71 4.70 10.69
CA VAL A 64 11.60 6.13 11.00
C VAL A 64 10.14 6.58 11.06
N VAL A 65 9.30 6.14 10.11
CA VAL A 65 7.88 6.50 10.10
C VAL A 65 7.14 5.94 11.31
N ASN A 66 7.42 4.68 11.67
CA ASN A 66 6.82 4.05 12.84
C ASN A 66 7.30 4.73 14.14
N PHE A 67 8.59 5.07 14.22
CA PHE A 67 9.15 5.81 15.32
C PHE A 67 8.51 7.20 15.47
N ALA A 68 8.37 7.94 14.36
CA ALA A 68 7.73 9.25 14.36
C ALA A 68 6.24 9.19 14.76
N ARG A 69 5.50 8.16 14.32
CA ARG A 69 4.10 7.93 14.75
C ARG A 69 3.98 7.64 16.23
N ASN A 70 4.90 6.84 16.78
CA ASN A 70 4.93 6.51 18.21
C ASN A 70 5.30 7.71 19.10
N LEU A 71 6.07 8.67 18.57
CA LEU A 71 6.42 9.89 19.28
C LEU A 71 5.41 11.03 19.08
N GLY A 72 4.75 11.09 17.92
CA GLY A 72 3.89 12.22 17.53
C GLY A 72 2.38 11.99 17.69
N GLY A 73 1.93 10.78 18.00
CA GLY A 73 0.49 10.45 17.98
C GLY A 73 0.09 9.35 18.95
N ASN A 74 -0.10 9.71 20.22
CA ASN A 74 -0.93 8.92 21.12
C ASN A 74 -2.41 9.20 20.81
N GLY A 75 -3.02 8.36 19.96
CA GLY A 75 -4.46 8.44 19.68
C GLY A 75 -4.90 7.81 18.35
N ASN A 76 -4.72 6.50 18.18
CA ASN A 76 -5.30 5.78 17.05
C ASN A 76 -6.54 5.00 17.51
N ASN A 77 -7.71 5.64 17.44
CA ASN A 77 -8.98 4.92 17.29
C ASN A 77 -9.32 4.88 15.79
N THR A 78 -8.75 3.90 15.10
CA THR A 78 -9.07 3.58 13.70
C THR A 78 -10.28 2.66 13.67
N ASN A 79 -11.46 3.25 13.90
CA ASN A 79 -12.70 2.59 13.50
C ASN A 79 -12.82 2.73 11.99
N ASN A 80 -12.71 1.60 11.30
CA ASN A 80 -12.69 1.49 9.85
C ASN A 80 -14.01 2.09 9.30
N PRO A 81 -14.00 3.17 8.49
CA PRO A 81 -15.23 3.77 7.95
C PRO A 81 -15.94 2.88 6.91
N PHE A 82 -15.52 1.62 6.77
CA PHE A 82 -16.07 0.63 5.84
C PHE A 82 -16.51 -0.67 6.54
N GLU A 83 -16.50 -0.70 7.89
CA GLU A 83 -16.96 -1.85 8.66
C GLU A 83 -18.49 -1.80 8.85
N ASN A 84 -19.18 -2.52 7.96
CA ASN A 84 -20.51 -3.11 8.11
C ASN A 84 -21.60 -2.27 8.79
N SER A 85 -22.27 -1.43 8.01
CA SER A 85 -23.62 -0.95 8.31
C SER A 85 -24.72 -1.92 7.84
N ASP A 86 -24.37 -3.11 7.34
CA ASP A 86 -25.25 -3.83 6.40
C ASP A 86 -25.31 -5.36 6.59
N SER A 87 -25.22 -5.87 7.83
CA SER A 87 -25.34 -7.32 8.09
C SER A 87 -26.41 -7.72 9.11
N SER A 88 -27.47 -6.93 9.24
CA SER A 88 -28.75 -7.36 9.81
C SER A 88 -29.84 -6.76 8.90
N LEU A 89 -30.28 -7.42 7.82
CA LEU A 89 -30.98 -8.70 7.92
C LEU A 89 -31.83 -8.83 9.20
N GLU A 90 -32.36 -7.73 9.75
CA GLU A 90 -33.61 -7.78 10.52
C GLU A 90 -34.77 -7.81 9.53
N ASN A 91 -34.76 -8.93 8.81
CA ASN A 91 -35.89 -9.49 8.14
C ASN A 91 -36.81 -9.99 9.26
N ASN A 92 -37.55 -9.07 9.89
CA ASN A 92 -38.72 -9.43 10.67
C ASN A 92 -39.87 -8.50 10.29
N ALA A 93 -40.49 -8.88 9.17
CA ALA A 93 -41.88 -8.64 8.83
C ALA A 93 -42.38 -7.18 8.89
N SER A 94 -42.43 -6.53 7.73
CA SER A 94 -43.54 -5.62 7.45
C SER A 94 -44.85 -6.42 7.48
N PRO A 95 -45.85 -6.11 8.32
CA PRO A 95 -47.22 -6.53 8.02
C PRO A 95 -47.69 -5.80 6.75
N PRO A 96 -48.48 -6.47 5.88
CA PRO A 96 -48.94 -5.93 4.60
C PRO A 96 -49.82 -4.68 4.76
N ALA A 97 -49.77 -3.81 3.75
CA ALA A 97 -50.38 -2.48 3.71
C ALA A 97 -51.85 -2.42 4.20
N THR A 98 -52.10 -1.63 5.25
CA THR A 98 -53.44 -1.15 5.56
C THR A 98 -53.82 -0.07 4.54
N THR A 99 -54.42 -0.49 3.43
CA THR A 99 -55.11 0.44 2.52
C THR A 99 -56.21 1.13 3.35
N PRO A 100 -56.31 2.47 3.35
CA PRO A 100 -57.36 3.15 4.10
C PRO A 100 -58.74 2.68 3.61
N PRO A 101 -59.75 2.58 4.50
CA PRO A 101 -61.11 2.26 4.09
C PRO A 101 -61.59 3.29 3.05
N PRO A 102 -62.38 2.89 2.05
CA PRO A 102 -62.96 3.83 1.10
C PRO A 102 -63.78 4.89 1.87
N LEU A 103 -63.60 6.16 1.49
CA LEU A 103 -64.33 7.27 2.11
C LEU A 103 -65.83 7.01 1.95
N PRO A 104 -66.67 7.13 3.01
CA PRO A 104 -68.11 7.05 2.83
C PRO A 104 -68.56 8.17 1.88
N ASP A 105 -69.34 7.81 0.86
CA ASP A 105 -69.90 8.79 -0.08
C ASP A 105 -70.71 9.82 0.72
N LEU A 106 -70.33 11.10 0.62
CA LEU A 106 -71.15 12.18 1.16
C LEU A 106 -72.51 12.17 0.44
N PRO A 107 -73.64 12.32 1.16
CA PRO A 107 -74.93 12.45 0.53
C PRO A 107 -74.94 13.67 -0.41
N PRO A 108 -75.70 13.63 -1.52
CA PRO A 108 -75.77 14.75 -2.44
C PRO A 108 -76.30 16.00 -1.72
N PRO A 109 -75.83 17.21 -2.12
CA PRO A 109 -76.31 18.45 -1.54
C PRO A 109 -77.82 18.58 -1.78
N ILE A 110 -78.54 19.00 -0.73
CA ILE A 110 -79.99 19.28 -0.75
C ILE A 110 -80.23 20.67 -1.34
#